data_AF-A0A7G6T0X6-F1
#
_entry.id   AF-A0A7G6T0X6-F1
#
_cell.length_a   1.000
_cell.length_b   1.000
_cell.length_c   1.000
_cell.angle_alpha   90.00
_cell.angle_beta   90.00
_cell.angle_gamma   90.00
#
_symmetry.space_group_name_H-M   'P 1'
#
loop_
_entity.id
_entity.type
_entity.pdbx_description
1 polymer ?
#
loop_
_entity_poly.entity_id
_entity_poly.type
_entity_poly.pdbx_seq_one_letter_code
_entity_poly.pdbx_strand_id
1 'polypeptide(L)'
;MTERAVRFLHLWLERNDLLDGRPVDDAEISRFATQLFLEAEAEGIGETEISDSFDEVHKGLVDIIRRRHRPPALKQQKVDWSIDAA
;
A
#
# COMPACT_ATOMS: atom_id res chain seq x y z
N MET A 1 3.92 18.27 -9.24
CA MET A 1 3.02 17.10 -9.16
C MET A 1 1.66 17.40 -9.75
N THR A 2 1.00 16.42 -10.37
CA THR A 2 -0.37 16.56 -10.88
C THR A 2 -1.30 15.51 -10.25
N GLU A 3 -2.55 15.89 -10.04
CA GLU A 3 -3.61 15.00 -9.54
C GLU A 3 -3.87 13.81 -10.49
N ARG A 4 -3.52 13.97 -11.78
CA ARG A 4 -3.62 12.94 -12.80
C ARG A 4 -2.67 11.78 -12.50
N ALA A 5 -1.40 12.07 -12.20
CA ALA A 5 -0.40 11.04 -11.93
C ALA A 5 -0.69 10.27 -10.63
N VAL A 6 -1.17 10.95 -9.60
CA VAL A 6 -1.63 10.31 -8.34
C VAL A 6 -2.80 9.36 -8.59
N ARG A 7 -3.82 9.80 -9.35
CA ARG A 7 -4.97 8.95 -9.70
C ARG A 7 -4.57 7.75 -10.55
N PHE A 8 -3.72 7.97 -11.55
CA PHE A 8 -3.19 6.91 -12.41
C PHE A 8 -2.49 5.83 -11.57
N LEU A 9 -1.55 6.23 -10.70
CA LEU A 9 -0.76 5.30 -9.91
C LEU A 9 -1.62 4.49 -8.93
N HIS A 10 -2.61 5.14 -8.28
CA HIS A 10 -3.52 4.44 -7.37
C HIS A 10 -4.34 3.35 -8.11
N LEU A 11 -4.97 3.70 -9.23
CA LEU A 11 -5.76 2.76 -10.02
C LEU A 11 -4.89 1.64 -10.61
N TRP A 12 -3.67 1.96 -11.03
CA TRP A 12 -2.75 0.98 -11.58
C TRP A 12 -2.32 -0.05 -10.52
N LEU A 13 -2.04 0.37 -9.29
CA LEU A 13 -1.70 -0.53 -8.19
C LEU A 13 -2.88 -1.42 -7.78
N GLU A 14 -4.10 -0.88 -7.74
CA GLU A 14 -5.32 -1.64 -7.45
C GLU A 14 -5.59 -2.71 -8.52
N ARG A 15 -5.49 -2.33 -9.81
CA ARG A 15 -5.72 -3.25 -10.93
C ARG A 15 -4.70 -4.39 -11.00
N ASN A 16 -3.50 -4.18 -10.49
CA ASN A 16 -2.42 -5.17 -10.46
C ASN A 16 -2.34 -5.95 -9.13
N ASP A 17 -3.28 -5.75 -8.22
CA ASP A 17 -3.37 -6.44 -6.93
C ASP A 17 -2.09 -6.27 -6.08
N LEU A 18 -1.54 -5.05 -6.09
CA LEU A 18 -0.30 -4.69 -5.37
C LEU A 18 -0.57 -4.03 -4.01
N LEU A 19 -1.83 -4.02 -3.57
CA LEU A 19 -2.30 -3.39 -2.33
C LEU A 19 -2.49 -4.39 -1.18
N ASP A 20 -2.24 -5.68 -1.41
CA ASP A 20 -2.48 -6.78 -0.47
C ASP A 20 -1.29 -7.06 0.47
N GLY A 21 -0.14 -6.43 0.22
CA GLY A 21 1.07 -6.61 1.00
C GLY A 21 1.78 -7.95 0.76
N ARG A 22 1.46 -8.65 -0.34
CA ARG A 22 2.15 -9.90 -0.69
C ARG A 22 3.64 -9.66 -0.96
N PRO A 23 4.51 -10.62 -0.65
CA PRO A 23 5.89 -10.56 -1.09
C PRO A 23 5.93 -10.63 -2.63
N VAL A 24 6.80 -9.83 -3.22
CA VAL A 24 7.01 -9.71 -4.66
C VAL A 24 8.50 -9.93 -4.92
N ASP A 25 8.86 -10.76 -5.89
CA ASP A 25 10.27 -11.00 -6.23
C ASP A 25 10.85 -9.92 -7.15
N ASP A 26 12.17 -9.91 -7.30
CA ASP A 26 12.88 -8.89 -8.11
C ASP A 26 12.46 -8.90 -9.60
N ALA A 27 12.07 -10.07 -10.13
CA ALA A 27 11.63 -10.21 -11.52
C ALA A 27 10.23 -9.62 -11.71
N GLU A 28 9.32 -9.88 -10.78
CA GLU A 28 8.01 -9.26 -10.71
C GLU A 28 8.12 -7.74 -10.53
N ILE A 29 8.99 -7.26 -9.62
CA ILE A 29 9.24 -5.82 -9.44
C ILE A 29 9.69 -5.18 -10.77
N SER A 30 10.65 -5.79 -11.46
CA SER A 30 11.16 -5.29 -12.74
C SER A 30 10.08 -5.27 -13.83
N ARG A 31 9.23 -6.30 -13.86
CA ARG A 31 8.08 -6.39 -14.79
C ARG A 31 7.07 -5.28 -14.51
N PHE A 32 6.71 -5.09 -13.24
CA PHE A 32 5.77 -4.06 -12.81
C PHE A 32 6.29 -2.66 -13.10
N ALA A 33 7.57 -2.39 -12.82
CA ALA A 33 8.20 -1.11 -13.15
C ALA A 33 8.13 -0.81 -14.65
N THR A 34 8.52 -1.76 -15.49
CA THR A 34 8.46 -1.61 -16.96
C THR A 34 7.04 -1.33 -17.44
N GLN A 35 6.07 -2.10 -16.94
CA GLN A 35 4.67 -1.94 -17.33
C GLN A 35 4.10 -0.60 -16.87
N LEU A 36 4.42 -0.16 -15.65
CA LEU A 36 4.00 1.13 -15.11
C LEU A 36 4.49 2.29 -15.99
N PHE A 37 5.77 2.25 -16.39
CA PHE A 37 6.35 3.29 -17.25
C PHE A 37 5.68 3.36 -18.62
N LEU A 38 5.48 2.22 -19.28
CA LEU A 38 4.85 2.18 -20.61
C LEU A 38 3.41 2.70 -20.57
N GLU A 39 2.64 2.32 -19.54
CA GLU A 39 1.25 2.77 -19.42
C GLU A 39 1.15 4.26 -19.05
N ALA A 40 2.06 4.75 -18.21
CA ALA A 40 2.11 6.16 -17.86
C ALA A 40 2.51 7.03 -19.06
N GLU A 41 3.49 6.59 -19.86
CA GLU A 41 3.88 7.29 -21.09
C GLU A 41 2.70 7.36 -22.08
N ALA A 42 1.92 6.29 -22.20
CA ALA A 42 0.71 6.26 -23.03
C ALA A 42 -0.37 7.25 -22.56
N GLU A 43 -0.44 7.51 -21.25
CA GLU A 43 -1.30 8.53 -20.62
C GLU A 43 -0.69 9.95 -20.69
N GLY A 44 0.50 10.09 -21.30
CA GLY A 44 1.25 11.34 -21.37
C GLY A 44 1.76 11.82 -20.01
N ILE A 45 2.01 10.88 -19.08
CA ILE A 45 2.58 11.12 -17.75
C ILE A 45 4.07 10.80 -17.83
N GLY A 46 4.90 11.82 -17.56
CA GLY A 46 6.36 11.64 -17.62
C GLY A 46 6.92 10.89 -16.42
N GLU A 47 8.11 10.30 -16.58
CA GLU A 47 8.83 9.57 -15.53
C GLU A 47 8.97 10.39 -14.23
N THR A 48 9.34 11.68 -14.32
CA THR A 48 9.45 12.56 -13.15
C THR A 48 8.10 12.74 -12.45
N GLU A 49 7.01 12.82 -13.21
CA GLU A 49 5.66 13.00 -12.67
C GLU A 49 5.18 11.74 -11.93
N ILE A 50 5.53 10.55 -12.42
CA ILE A 50 5.29 9.26 -11.76
C ILE A 50 6.10 9.17 -10.47
N SER A 51 7.40 9.45 -10.54
CA SER A 51 8.33 9.36 -9.42
C SER A 51 7.89 10.25 -8.26
N ASP A 52 7.56 11.52 -8.56
CA ASP A 52 7.05 12.46 -7.57
C ASP A 52 5.74 11.93 -6.93
N SER A 53 4.84 11.36 -7.73
CA SER A 53 3.55 10.85 -7.26
C SER A 53 3.67 9.58 -6.41
N PHE A 54 4.76 8.83 -6.55
CA PHE A 54 5.01 7.60 -5.81
C PHE A 54 5.12 7.85 -4.31
N ASP A 55 5.80 8.91 -3.88
CA ASP A 55 5.96 9.24 -2.46
C ASP A 55 4.62 9.52 -1.77
N GLU A 56 3.69 10.16 -2.48
CA GLU A 56 2.38 10.52 -1.93
C GLU A 56 1.43 9.32 -1.90
N VAL A 57 1.43 8.52 -2.98
CA VAL A 57 0.70 7.26 -3.01
C VAL A 57 1.26 6.28 -1.97
N HIS A 58 2.58 6.23 -1.77
CA HIS A 58 3.23 5.40 -0.74
C HIS A 58 2.81 5.81 0.67
N LYS A 59 2.75 7.11 0.97
CA LYS A 59 2.22 7.61 2.26
C LYS A 59 0.76 7.19 2.47
N GLY A 60 -0.08 7.36 1.44
CA GLY A 60 -1.49 6.92 1.49
C GLY A 60 -1.64 5.40 1.64
N LEU A 61 -0.81 4.63 0.94
CA LEU A 61 -0.73 3.16 1.01
C LEU A 61 -0.38 2.66 2.40
N VAL A 62 0.66 3.22 3.01
CA VAL A 62 1.07 2.87 4.38
C VAL A 62 -0.08 3.09 5.35
N ASP A 63 -0.85 4.17 5.20
CA ASP A 63 -2.02 4.44 6.03
C ASP A 63 -3.18 3.46 5.76
N ILE A 64 -3.41 3.06 4.51
CA ILE A 64 -4.44 2.05 4.15
C ILE A 64 -4.07 0.68 4.71
N ILE A 65 -2.84 0.22 4.53
CA ILE A 65 -2.32 -1.05 5.06
C ILE A 65 -2.42 -1.05 6.59
N ARG A 66 -2.02 0.04 7.26
CA ARG A 66 -2.16 0.19 8.72
C ARG A 66 -3.61 0.10 9.19
N ARG A 67 -4.56 0.66 8.43
CA ARG A 67 -5.99 0.58 8.76
C ARG A 67 -6.55 -0.83 8.53
N ARG A 68 -6.12 -1.51 7.46
CA ARG A 68 -6.57 -2.87 7.11
C ARG A 68 -6.01 -3.94 8.05
N HIS A 69 -4.80 -3.74 8.56
CA HIS A 69 -4.13 -4.62 9.52
C HIS A 69 -4.17 -4.12 10.96
N ARG A 70 -5.07 -3.19 11.30
CA ARG A 70 -5.26 -2.79 12.71
C ARG A 70 -5.62 -4.05 13.50
N PRO A 71 -4.78 -4.52 14.43
CA PRO A 71 -5.13 -5.68 15.21
C PRO A 71 -6.42 -5.36 15.99
N PRO A 72 -7.38 -6.29 16.08
CA PRO A 72 -8.56 -6.08 16.90
C PRO A 72 -8.09 -5.72 18.31
N ALA A 73 -8.62 -4.63 18.86
CA ALA A 73 -8.33 -4.24 20.22
C ALA A 73 -8.65 -5.43 21.12
N LEU A 74 -7.60 -6.10 21.64
CA LEU A 74 -7.74 -7.16 22.63
C LEU A 74 -8.49 -6.51 23.80
N LYS A 75 -9.77 -6.86 23.97
CA LYS A 75 -10.50 -6.54 25.18
C LYS A 75 -9.67 -7.13 26.32
N GLN A 76 -9.05 -6.27 27.13
CA GLN A 76 -8.34 -6.70 28.32
C GLN A 76 -9.34 -7.48 29.17
N GLN A 77 -9.23 -8.80 29.14
CA GLN A 77 -9.96 -9.66 30.04
C GLN A 77 -9.28 -9.45 31.40
N LYS A 78 -9.95 -8.69 32.27
CA LYS A 78 -9.54 -8.46 33.64
C LYS A 78 -9.60 -9.81 34.36
N VAL A 79 -8.49 -10.53 34.42
CA VAL A 79 -8.41 -11.78 35.19
C VAL A 79 -8.25 -11.39 36.65
N ASP A 80 -9.35 -11.50 37.39
CA ASP A 80 -9.37 -11.35 38.83
C ASP A 80 -8.86 -12.65 39.45
N TRP A 81 -7.57 -12.68 39.83
CA TRP A 81 -7.00 -13.79 40.57
C TRP A 81 -7.27 -13.60 42.06
N SER A 82 -8.50 -13.90 42.47
CA SER A 82 -8.80 -14.13 43.88
C SER A 82 -8.16 -15.46 44.28
N ILE A 83 -7.01 -15.38 44.95
CA ILE A 83 -6.31 -16.53 45.52
C ILE A 83 -7.04 -16.91 46.81
N ASP A 84 -7.90 -17.91 46.75
CA ASP A 84 -8.41 -18.58 47.95
C ASP A 84 -7.26 -19.42 48.53
N ALA A 85 -6.73 -18.94 49.66
CA ALA A 85 -5.83 -19.68 50.52
C ALA A 85 -6.64 -20.65 51.38
N ALA A 86 -6.34 -21.95 51.26
CA ALA A 86 -6.72 -22.98 52.23
C ALA A 86 -5.62 -24.04 52.32
#